data_AF-A0ABD1KG75-F1
#
_entry.id   AF-A0ABD1KG75-F1
#
_cell.length_a   1.000
_cell.length_b   1.000
_cell.length_c   1.000
_cell.angle_alpha   90.00
_cell.angle_beta   90.00
_cell.angle_gamma   90.00
#
_symmetry.space_group_name_H-M   'P 1'
#
loop_
_entity.id
_entity.type
_entity.pdbx_description
1 polymer ?
#
loop_
_entity_poly.entity_id
_entity_poly.type
_entity_poly.pdbx_seq_one_letter_code
_entity_poly.pdbx_strand_id
1 'polypeptide(L)'
;MDWKQPLCCLLCSLPLLVTLEIQTINSINELEERNFGKTFPQHGIPLLYWFSTLIDIDQNAIIRFKEGSYDPVTDIPFELVENSGSLPYMIPSGERAYYSAGDFESGSFSYLPFYVTQDFYNSRNHAGKNLDRIIIVIDKWYTPVRVDQVYVAEVSECNLPNVTSNTSITYKVGIQLLRQIITLTSPLDCQNKFLKEIFPHLGFSLTLAENMFGQPGFPLFMALSGYDLVDRYNITAQAWSCSPLLPAGVRKSLCDTSRQELAIRTSHDGHAVISWHGLPSSVLKVHTTVALFQTGDRSTALVQQRIDGQASGTLETSVPLNPGLQVQLIKQDVSDATIWQGPEFNDGNRQIPVSVGNASASMQLFTRKGYAGVRLYIRKTFVNWRDDFYYSWVGFYASEEDSNEDYLSGQWQWVTRFTKHKLLSLFRWDVYEYVCNTAITPGLHARFFLTEYYEWARTKPWDM
;
A
#
# COMPACT_ATOMS: atom_id res chain seq x y z
N MET A 1 -47.86 66.87 9.05
CA MET A 1 -47.85 66.73 7.58
C MET A 1 -46.66 65.88 7.23
N ASP A 2 -46.89 64.61 6.93
CA ASP A 2 -45.84 63.60 6.92
C ASP A 2 -44.95 63.67 5.68
N TRP A 3 -43.64 63.66 5.91
CA TRP A 3 -42.63 63.60 4.86
C TRP A 3 -42.24 62.14 4.62
N LYS A 4 -42.58 61.61 3.45
CA LYS A 4 -42.15 60.27 3.04
C LYS A 4 -40.73 60.31 2.48
N GLN A 5 -39.74 59.89 3.29
CA GLN A 5 -38.47 59.42 2.75
C GLN A 5 -38.62 57.96 2.27
N PRO A 6 -38.17 57.61 1.06
CA PRO A 6 -38.02 56.20 0.69
C PRO A 6 -36.76 55.64 1.35
N LEU A 7 -36.89 54.57 2.15
CA LEU A 7 -35.73 53.84 2.65
C LEU A 7 -34.96 53.26 1.46
N CYS A 8 -33.68 53.62 1.35
CA CYS A 8 -32.80 53.14 0.30
C CYS A 8 -32.54 51.63 0.45
N CYS A 9 -32.59 50.88 -0.65
CA CYS A 9 -32.37 49.44 -0.65
C CYS A 9 -30.92 49.10 -0.28
N LEU A 10 -30.69 48.74 0.98
CA LEU A 10 -29.51 47.99 1.42
C LEU A 10 -29.64 46.54 0.91
N LEU A 11 -29.40 46.36 -0.39
CA LEU A 11 -29.05 45.08 -0.97
C LEU A 11 -27.66 44.69 -0.46
N CYS A 12 -27.60 44.09 0.72
CA CYS A 12 -26.43 43.36 1.16
C CYS A 12 -26.19 42.20 0.20
N SER A 13 -25.30 42.41 -0.78
CA SER A 13 -24.72 41.34 -1.58
C SER A 13 -23.79 40.50 -0.71
N LEU A 14 -24.40 39.69 0.16
CA LEU A 14 -23.77 38.50 0.71
C LEU A 14 -23.27 37.67 -0.47
N PRO A 15 -21.94 37.46 -0.64
CA PRO A 15 -21.48 36.48 -1.58
C PRO A 15 -22.02 35.13 -1.11
N LEU A 16 -22.89 34.53 -1.92
CA LEU A 16 -23.29 33.14 -1.70
C LEU A 16 -22.02 32.30 -1.89
N LEU A 17 -21.32 32.03 -0.79
CA LEU A 17 -20.34 30.96 -0.70
C LEU A 17 -21.12 29.66 -0.88
N VAL A 18 -21.32 29.27 -2.15
CA VAL A 18 -21.77 27.93 -2.51
C VAL A 18 -20.63 26.99 -2.15
N THR A 19 -20.60 26.60 -0.88
CA THR A 19 -19.81 25.46 -0.43
C THR A 19 -20.38 24.26 -1.15
N LEU A 20 -19.64 23.71 -2.11
CA LEU A 20 -20.04 22.48 -2.79
C LEU A 20 -20.11 21.37 -1.73
N GLU A 21 -21.32 20.94 -1.40
CA GLU A 21 -21.49 19.93 -0.35
C GLU A 21 -21.01 18.58 -0.88
N ILE A 22 -19.87 18.12 -0.36
CA ILE A 22 -19.27 16.85 -0.78
C ILE A 22 -20.19 15.71 -0.33
N GLN A 23 -20.77 15.02 -1.31
CA GLN A 23 -21.66 13.89 -1.07
C GLN A 23 -20.95 12.83 -0.23
N THR A 24 -21.65 12.34 0.80
CA THR A 24 -21.15 11.26 1.66
C THR A 24 -21.69 9.92 1.18
N ILE A 25 -20.84 8.91 1.11
CA ILE A 25 -21.19 7.50 0.84
C ILE A 25 -21.19 6.76 2.18
N ASN A 26 -22.35 6.33 2.66
CA ASN A 26 -22.51 5.72 3.99
C ASN A 26 -22.64 4.19 4.00
N SER A 27 -22.77 3.54 2.84
CA SER A 27 -22.91 2.09 2.75
C SER A 27 -22.23 1.52 1.51
N ILE A 28 -21.97 0.21 1.50
CA ILE A 28 -21.41 -0.46 0.32
C ILE A 28 -22.39 -0.40 -0.86
N ASN A 29 -23.70 -0.44 -0.62
CA ASN A 29 -24.71 -0.24 -1.68
C ASN A 29 -24.63 1.18 -2.28
N GLU A 30 -24.50 2.23 -1.45
CA GLU A 30 -24.27 3.59 -1.99
C GLU A 30 -22.95 3.70 -2.77
N LEU A 31 -21.93 2.91 -2.41
CA LEU A 31 -20.67 2.80 -3.15
C LEU A 31 -20.88 2.06 -4.48
N GLU A 32 -21.69 1.00 -4.50
CA GLU A 32 -22.16 0.26 -5.68
C GLU A 32 -22.89 1.17 -6.69
N GLU A 33 -23.53 2.25 -6.23
CA GLU A 33 -24.19 3.25 -7.08
C GLU A 33 -23.28 4.39 -7.58
N ARG A 34 -22.02 4.51 -7.12
CA ARG A 34 -21.07 5.53 -7.63
C ARG A 34 -20.19 5.01 -8.76
N ASN A 35 -19.53 5.91 -9.50
CA ASN A 35 -18.58 5.55 -10.56
C ASN A 35 -17.12 5.48 -10.09
N PHE A 36 -16.84 5.62 -8.78
CA PHE A 36 -15.48 5.71 -8.26
C PHE A 36 -14.74 4.36 -8.22
N GLY A 37 -13.61 4.27 -8.93
CA GLY A 37 -12.60 3.23 -8.72
C GLY A 37 -12.97 1.80 -9.15
N LYS A 38 -13.88 1.66 -10.12
CA LYS A 38 -14.59 0.38 -10.41
C LYS A 38 -14.09 -0.42 -11.59
N THR A 39 -13.37 0.21 -12.51
CA THR A 39 -12.95 -0.43 -13.77
C THR A 39 -11.45 -0.71 -13.73
N PHE A 40 -10.99 -1.75 -14.41
CA PHE A 40 -9.55 -1.90 -14.59
C PHE A 40 -9.00 -0.67 -15.35
N PRO A 41 -7.83 -0.11 -15.00
CA PRO A 41 -6.91 -0.48 -13.92
C PRO A 41 -7.02 0.43 -12.68
N GLN A 42 -8.20 1.01 -12.40
CA GLN A 42 -8.43 1.82 -11.22
C GLN A 42 -8.20 1.02 -9.93
N HIS A 43 -7.56 1.67 -8.96
CA HIS A 43 -7.18 1.10 -7.67
C HIS A 43 -7.96 1.69 -6.50
N GLY A 44 -8.93 2.58 -6.74
CA GLY A 44 -9.69 3.27 -5.71
C GLY A 44 -10.43 2.36 -4.72
N ILE A 45 -11.11 1.32 -5.22
CA ILE A 45 -11.77 0.31 -4.38
C ILE A 45 -10.73 -0.54 -3.60
N PRO A 46 -9.70 -1.13 -4.24
CA PRO A 46 -8.58 -1.78 -3.52
C PRO A 46 -7.93 -0.92 -2.43
N LEU A 47 -7.75 0.38 -2.68
CA LEU A 47 -7.12 1.34 -1.78
C LEU A 47 -8.02 1.66 -0.57
N LEU A 48 -9.33 1.81 -0.78
CA LEU A 48 -10.31 1.99 0.30
C LEU A 48 -10.40 0.73 1.19
N TYR A 49 -10.34 -0.46 0.60
CA TYR A 49 -10.21 -1.71 1.37
C TYR A 49 -8.93 -1.73 2.20
N TRP A 50 -7.78 -1.47 1.57
CA TRP A 50 -6.48 -1.45 2.25
C TRP A 50 -6.46 -0.50 3.44
N PHE A 51 -6.88 0.75 3.26
CA PHE A 51 -6.98 1.71 4.36
C PHE A 51 -7.88 1.21 5.49
N SER A 52 -9.01 0.59 5.16
CA SER A 52 -9.92 -0.01 6.15
C SER A 52 -9.25 -1.15 6.95
N THR A 53 -8.23 -1.83 6.41
CA THR A 53 -7.46 -2.82 7.20
C THR A 53 -6.57 -2.17 8.27
N LEU A 54 -6.12 -0.92 8.06
CA LEU A 54 -5.21 -0.18 8.94
C LEU A 54 -5.90 0.54 10.11
N ILE A 55 -7.23 0.66 10.10
CA ILE A 55 -7.97 1.47 11.08
C ILE A 55 -8.90 0.64 11.97
N ASP A 56 -9.07 1.12 13.20
CA ASP A 56 -10.17 0.76 14.10
C ASP A 56 -11.11 1.95 14.32
N ILE A 57 -12.37 1.64 14.63
CA ILE A 57 -13.42 2.64 14.86
C ILE A 57 -14.08 2.33 16.19
N ASP A 58 -13.91 3.21 17.17
CA ASP A 58 -14.47 2.99 18.51
C ASP A 58 -16.00 3.18 18.55
N GLN A 59 -16.57 2.89 19.72
CA GLN A 59 -18.00 3.05 20.02
C GLN A 59 -18.50 4.50 19.84
N ASN A 60 -17.61 5.50 20.01
CA ASN A 60 -17.90 6.92 19.82
C ASN A 60 -17.69 7.38 18.36
N ALA A 61 -17.49 6.43 17.44
CA ALA A 61 -17.23 6.68 16.02
C ALA A 61 -15.92 7.44 15.76
N ILE A 62 -14.92 7.34 16.65
CA ILE A 62 -13.59 7.91 16.42
C ILE A 62 -12.74 6.90 15.66
N ILE A 63 -12.23 7.32 14.49
CA ILE A 63 -11.33 6.53 13.64
C ILE A 63 -9.89 6.75 14.13
N ARG A 64 -9.14 5.65 14.30
CA ARG A 64 -7.71 5.65 14.62
C ARG A 64 -7.01 4.57 13.82
N PHE A 65 -5.72 4.71 13.60
CA PHE A 65 -4.90 3.59 13.13
C PHE A 65 -4.77 2.53 14.23
N LYS A 66 -4.76 1.26 13.84
CA LYS A 66 -4.52 0.15 14.78
C LYS A 66 -3.10 0.26 15.32
N GLU A 67 -2.89 -0.20 16.54
CA GLU A 67 -1.55 -0.25 17.14
C GLU A 67 -0.59 -1.06 16.26
N GLY A 68 0.57 -0.48 15.93
CA GLY A 68 1.56 -1.10 15.03
C GLY A 68 1.17 -1.22 13.55
N SER A 69 0.04 -0.64 13.10
CA SER A 69 -0.37 -0.71 11.69
C SER A 69 0.08 0.47 10.83
N TYR A 70 0.21 1.67 11.40
CA TYR A 70 0.54 2.90 10.67
C TYR A 70 0.80 4.09 11.62
N ASP A 71 1.95 4.77 11.53
CA ASP A 71 2.14 6.14 12.06
C ASP A 71 1.96 7.17 10.91
N PRO A 72 0.87 7.96 10.92
CA PRO A 72 0.57 8.97 9.89
C PRO A 72 1.56 10.13 9.77
N VAL A 73 2.62 10.12 10.57
CA VAL A 73 3.66 11.14 10.58
C VAL A 73 4.94 10.61 9.92
N THR A 74 5.30 9.32 10.03
CA THR A 74 6.45 8.69 9.33
C THR A 74 6.10 8.03 8.01
N ASP A 75 4.92 7.41 7.93
CA ASP A 75 4.77 6.25 7.07
C ASP A 75 4.38 6.61 5.64
N ILE A 76 5.16 6.10 4.70
CA ILE A 76 4.76 6.03 3.30
C ILE A 76 3.70 4.91 3.25
N PRO A 77 2.49 5.15 2.71
CA PRO A 77 2.29 5.93 1.49
C PRO A 77 1.33 7.13 1.57
N PHE A 78 1.04 7.71 2.75
CA PHE A 78 0.27 8.96 2.78
C PHE A 78 1.18 10.20 2.78
N GLU A 79 1.11 10.97 1.70
CA GLU A 79 1.85 12.21 1.53
C GLU A 79 1.01 13.42 1.97
N LEU A 80 1.65 14.44 2.54
CA LEU A 80 0.99 15.70 2.91
C LEU A 80 0.52 16.41 1.63
N VAL A 81 -0.77 16.73 1.54
CA VAL A 81 -1.35 17.45 0.38
C VAL A 81 -1.95 18.78 0.78
N GLU A 82 -1.79 19.78 -0.08
CA GLU A 82 -2.48 21.06 0.04
C GLU A 82 -3.89 20.97 -0.56
N ASN A 83 -4.85 21.68 0.02
CA ASN A 83 -6.20 21.72 -0.52
C ASN A 83 -6.27 22.70 -1.71
N SER A 84 -6.29 22.17 -2.93
CA SER A 84 -6.42 22.93 -4.18
C SER A 84 -7.84 23.43 -4.47
N GLY A 85 -8.77 23.34 -3.51
CA GLY A 85 -10.15 23.85 -3.61
C GLY A 85 -11.23 22.79 -3.82
N SER A 86 -10.87 21.50 -3.98
CA SER A 86 -11.82 20.39 -4.12
C SER A 86 -12.26 19.77 -2.79
N LEU A 87 -11.56 20.06 -1.70
CA LEU A 87 -11.87 19.59 -0.34
C LEU A 87 -12.40 20.75 0.52
N PRO A 88 -13.03 20.49 1.68
CA PRO A 88 -13.51 21.56 2.55
C PRO A 88 -12.36 22.44 3.04
N TYR A 89 -12.58 23.75 3.12
CA TYR A 89 -11.57 24.64 3.68
C TYR A 89 -11.36 24.31 5.17
N MET A 90 -10.11 24.00 5.54
CA MET A 90 -9.70 23.87 6.93
C MET A 90 -8.95 25.12 7.35
N ILE A 91 -9.28 25.66 8.52
CA ILE A 91 -8.49 26.72 9.15
C ILE A 91 -7.10 26.14 9.47
N PRO A 92 -6.00 26.72 8.97
CA PRO A 92 -4.66 26.19 9.22
C PRO A 92 -4.27 26.33 10.70
N SER A 93 -4.51 25.28 11.47
CA SER A 93 -3.75 24.98 12.68
C SER A 93 -2.80 23.85 12.32
N GLY A 94 -1.51 23.96 12.66
CA GLY A 94 -0.47 23.02 12.21
C GLY A 94 -0.71 21.55 12.60
N GLU A 95 -1.67 21.30 13.47
CA GLU A 95 -2.08 19.98 13.97
C GLU A 95 -3.07 19.25 13.06
N ARG A 96 -3.87 19.97 12.26
CA ARG A 96 -4.81 19.37 11.28
C ARG A 96 -4.31 19.54 9.85
N ALA A 97 -4.22 18.44 9.12
CA ALA A 97 -3.80 18.47 7.72
C ALA A 97 -4.42 17.34 6.88
N TYR A 98 -4.46 17.54 5.57
CA TYR A 98 -4.82 16.52 4.59
C TYR A 98 -3.60 15.68 4.19
N TYR A 99 -3.81 14.38 4.03
CA TYR A 99 -2.79 13.48 3.49
C TYR A 99 -3.44 12.55 2.48
N SER A 100 -2.73 12.25 1.40
CA SER A 100 -3.23 11.45 0.29
C SER A 100 -2.35 10.23 0.08
N ALA A 101 -2.97 9.07 -0.11
CA ALA A 101 -2.32 7.89 -0.66
C ALA A 101 -3.00 7.51 -1.98
N GLY A 102 -2.31 6.73 -2.82
CA GLY A 102 -2.82 6.31 -4.13
C GLY A 102 -2.19 7.03 -5.32
N ASP A 103 -1.20 7.89 -5.12
CA ASP A 103 -0.37 8.37 -6.23
C ASP A 103 0.77 7.38 -6.49
N PHE A 104 0.67 6.65 -7.59
CA PHE A 104 1.66 5.66 -8.00
C PHE A 104 2.75 6.24 -8.90
N GLU A 105 2.73 7.55 -9.18
CA GLU A 105 3.83 8.24 -9.87
C GLU A 105 4.68 9.10 -8.93
N SER A 106 4.21 9.36 -7.69
CA SER A 106 5.03 9.95 -6.62
C SER A 106 6.15 9.04 -6.08
N GLY A 107 6.10 7.73 -6.39
CA GLY A 107 7.05 6.72 -5.91
C GLY A 107 6.66 6.02 -4.60
N SER A 108 5.54 6.39 -3.98
CA SER A 108 5.05 5.81 -2.72
C SER A 108 4.50 4.38 -2.84
N PHE A 109 4.12 3.95 -4.05
CA PHE A 109 3.40 2.70 -4.30
C PHE A 109 4.16 1.42 -3.95
N SER A 110 5.50 1.42 -3.87
CA SER A 110 6.26 0.23 -3.49
C SER A 110 5.94 -0.27 -2.07
N TYR A 111 5.41 0.61 -1.20
CA TYR A 111 4.94 0.32 0.16
C TYR A 111 3.51 -0.24 0.21
N LEU A 112 2.71 -0.08 -0.84
CA LEU A 112 1.34 -0.58 -0.88
C LEU A 112 1.29 -2.10 -1.11
N PRO A 113 0.23 -2.78 -0.65
CA PRO A 113 0.06 -4.21 -0.91
C PRO A 113 -0.07 -4.51 -2.41
N PHE A 114 0.45 -5.67 -2.81
CA PHE A 114 0.36 -6.20 -4.18
C PHE A 114 -1.05 -6.05 -4.80
N TYR A 115 -2.10 -6.40 -4.05
CA TYR A 115 -3.48 -6.36 -4.54
C TYR A 115 -4.03 -4.94 -4.82
N VAL A 116 -3.34 -3.89 -4.36
CA VAL A 116 -3.64 -2.48 -4.66
C VAL A 116 -2.85 -2.03 -5.89
N THR A 117 -1.61 -2.48 -6.03
CA THR A 117 -0.67 -2.03 -7.09
C THR A 117 -0.70 -2.88 -8.36
N GLN A 118 -1.30 -4.08 -8.34
CA GLN A 118 -1.06 -5.06 -9.39
C GLN A 118 -1.55 -4.61 -10.77
N ASP A 119 -2.72 -3.98 -10.82
CA ASP A 119 -3.33 -3.58 -12.08
C ASP A 119 -2.61 -2.34 -12.67
N PHE A 120 -1.98 -1.49 -11.85
CA PHE A 120 -1.06 -0.44 -12.31
C PHE A 120 0.16 -0.99 -13.06
N TYR A 121 0.85 -1.99 -12.50
CA TYR A 121 2.02 -2.58 -13.18
C TYR A 121 1.67 -3.24 -14.53
N ASN A 122 0.45 -3.76 -14.65
CA ASN A 122 -0.01 -4.53 -15.81
C ASN A 122 -0.91 -3.72 -16.77
N SER A 123 -1.00 -2.39 -16.60
CA SER A 123 -1.76 -1.46 -17.45
C SER A 123 -0.89 -0.35 -18.04
N ARG A 124 0.32 -0.71 -18.47
CA ARG A 124 1.29 0.25 -19.02
C ARG A 124 0.67 1.11 -20.12
N ASN A 125 0.84 2.44 -20.00
CA ASN A 125 0.27 3.47 -20.88
C ASN A 125 -1.27 3.63 -20.83
N HIS A 126 -1.97 2.97 -19.91
CA HIS A 126 -3.41 3.20 -19.71
C HIS A 126 -3.66 4.47 -18.90
N ALA A 127 -4.47 5.40 -19.43
CA ALA A 127 -4.74 6.70 -18.78
C ALA A 127 -5.43 6.57 -17.40
N GLY A 128 -6.17 5.48 -17.17
CA GLY A 128 -6.87 5.23 -15.90
C GLY A 128 -6.02 4.72 -14.73
N LYS A 129 -4.72 4.44 -14.92
CA LYS A 129 -3.89 3.67 -13.95
C LYS A 129 -3.48 4.42 -12.69
N ASN A 130 -3.58 5.75 -12.67
CA ASN A 130 -3.11 6.59 -11.56
C ASN A 130 -4.15 7.63 -11.12
N LEU A 131 -5.45 7.38 -11.33
CA LEU A 131 -6.48 8.37 -11.05
C LEU A 131 -6.91 8.42 -9.58
N ASP A 132 -6.96 7.28 -8.89
CA ASP A 132 -7.62 7.22 -7.58
C ASP A 132 -6.74 7.68 -6.42
N ARG A 133 -7.33 8.40 -5.48
CA ARG A 133 -6.72 8.82 -4.22
C ARG A 133 -7.64 8.49 -3.05
N ILE A 134 -7.05 8.07 -1.94
CA ILE A 134 -7.69 8.16 -0.63
C ILE A 134 -7.07 9.32 0.13
N ILE A 135 -7.90 10.23 0.64
CA ILE A 135 -7.46 11.44 1.31
C ILE A 135 -8.03 11.45 2.73
N ILE A 136 -7.17 11.63 3.73
CA ILE A 136 -7.54 11.62 5.14
C ILE A 136 -7.22 12.95 5.80
N VAL A 137 -8.11 13.40 6.67
CA VAL A 137 -7.87 14.51 7.60
C VAL A 137 -7.35 13.92 8.89
N ILE A 138 -6.15 14.32 9.28
CA ILE A 138 -5.47 13.81 10.46
C ILE A 138 -5.35 14.92 11.49
N ASP A 139 -5.78 14.64 12.72
CA ASP A 139 -5.72 15.56 13.85
C ASP A 139 -4.70 15.07 14.89
N LYS A 140 -3.58 15.80 14.96
CA LYS A 140 -2.45 15.50 15.85
C LYS A 140 -2.64 15.98 17.28
N TRP A 141 -3.71 16.73 17.60
CA TRP A 141 -4.02 17.10 18.99
C TRP A 141 -4.27 15.86 19.87
N TYR A 142 -4.63 14.73 19.26
CA TYR A 142 -4.88 13.47 19.94
C TYR A 142 -3.67 12.54 19.88
N THR A 143 -3.44 11.82 20.98
CA THR A 143 -2.49 10.69 21.06
C THR A 143 -3.23 9.48 21.64
N PRO A 144 -3.32 8.35 20.93
CA PRO A 144 -2.94 8.14 19.52
C PRO A 144 -3.69 9.07 18.56
N VAL A 145 -3.07 9.31 17.40
CA VAL A 145 -3.53 10.25 16.38
C VAL A 145 -4.91 9.85 15.84
N ARG A 146 -5.77 10.86 15.63
CA ARG A 146 -7.13 10.67 15.12
C ARG A 146 -7.21 10.91 13.62
N VAL A 147 -7.99 10.09 12.92
CA VAL A 147 -8.51 10.42 11.59
C VAL A 147 -9.91 11.02 11.76
N ASP A 148 -10.10 12.26 11.34
CA ASP A 148 -11.38 12.97 11.48
C ASP A 148 -12.35 12.69 10.33
N GLN A 149 -11.80 12.66 9.12
CA GLN A 149 -12.55 12.59 7.88
C GLN A 149 -11.74 11.77 6.88
N VAL A 150 -12.46 11.01 6.05
CA VAL A 150 -11.90 10.17 5.00
C VAL A 150 -12.64 10.53 3.73
N TYR A 151 -11.90 10.66 2.64
CA TYR A 151 -12.39 10.99 1.31
C TYR A 151 -11.82 10.02 0.30
N VAL A 152 -12.59 9.72 -0.73
CA VAL A 152 -12.10 9.09 -1.96
C VAL A 152 -12.23 10.09 -3.08
N ALA A 153 -11.21 10.20 -3.93
CA ALA A 153 -11.18 11.15 -5.02
C ALA A 153 -10.57 10.55 -6.28
N GLU A 154 -11.10 10.91 -7.43
CA GLU A 154 -10.53 10.63 -8.75
C GLU A 154 -9.87 11.92 -9.26
N VAL A 155 -8.57 11.88 -9.52
CA VAL A 155 -7.77 13.02 -10.02
C VAL A 155 -7.62 12.88 -11.54
N SER A 156 -8.24 13.77 -12.30
CA SER A 156 -8.10 13.80 -13.76
C SER A 156 -6.78 14.48 -14.17
N GLU A 157 -5.92 13.75 -14.90
CA GLU A 157 -4.65 14.24 -15.46
C GLU A 157 -4.86 15.15 -16.70
N CYS A 158 -5.78 16.12 -16.61
CA CYS A 158 -6.07 17.07 -17.69
C CYS A 158 -5.01 18.19 -17.80
N ASN A 159 -3.77 17.82 -18.10
CA ASN A 159 -2.70 18.74 -18.51
C ASN A 159 -2.92 19.29 -19.95
N LEU A 160 -4.09 19.87 -20.20
CA LEU A 160 -4.37 20.66 -21.39
C LEU A 160 -4.10 22.14 -21.09
N PRO A 161 -3.32 22.89 -21.91
CA PRO A 161 -2.86 24.24 -21.58
C PRO A 161 -3.91 25.33 -21.32
N ASN A 162 -5.21 25.03 -21.44
CA ASN A 162 -6.32 25.99 -21.35
C ASN A 162 -7.55 25.44 -20.58
N VAL A 163 -7.43 24.39 -19.76
CA VAL A 163 -8.55 23.85 -18.97
C VAL A 163 -8.31 24.09 -17.48
N THR A 164 -8.85 25.19 -16.95
CA THR A 164 -8.74 25.58 -15.52
C THR A 164 -9.74 24.84 -14.61
N SER A 165 -10.10 23.61 -14.95
CA SER A 165 -11.17 22.86 -14.27
C SER A 165 -10.75 21.40 -14.06
N ASN A 166 -9.96 21.17 -13.01
CA ASN A 166 -9.77 19.83 -12.45
C ASN A 166 -11.10 19.36 -11.83
N THR A 167 -11.97 18.74 -12.65
CA THR A 167 -13.16 18.08 -12.13
C THR A 167 -12.76 16.77 -11.48
N SER A 168 -12.27 16.86 -10.24
CA SER A 168 -12.04 15.69 -9.40
C SER A 168 -13.35 15.21 -8.80
N ILE A 169 -13.83 14.03 -9.19
CA ILE A 169 -14.93 13.37 -8.47
C ILE A 169 -14.43 13.13 -7.06
N THR A 170 -15.11 13.67 -6.04
CA THR A 170 -14.70 13.54 -4.64
C THR A 170 -15.92 13.18 -3.80
N TYR A 171 -15.80 12.13 -2.99
CA TYR A 171 -16.81 11.70 -2.05
C TYR A 171 -16.24 11.63 -0.65
N LYS A 172 -17.05 12.01 0.34
CA LYS A 172 -16.73 11.75 1.75
C LYS A 172 -17.10 10.31 2.08
N VAL A 173 -16.21 9.57 2.70
CA VAL A 173 -16.47 8.21 3.17
C VAL A 173 -17.16 8.29 4.53
N GLY A 174 -18.35 7.72 4.62
CA GLY A 174 -19.13 7.62 5.86
C GLY A 174 -18.57 6.55 6.79
N ILE A 175 -18.72 6.77 8.09
CA ILE A 175 -18.22 5.86 9.13
C ILE A 175 -18.90 4.48 9.05
N GLN A 176 -20.17 4.44 8.63
CA GLN A 176 -20.89 3.18 8.47
C GLN A 176 -20.35 2.33 7.31
N LEU A 177 -19.90 2.96 6.21
CA LEU A 177 -19.21 2.28 5.11
C LEU A 177 -17.89 1.66 5.61
N LEU A 178 -17.06 2.43 6.32
CA LEU A 178 -15.82 1.90 6.90
C LEU A 178 -16.07 0.73 7.86
N ARG A 179 -17.10 0.82 8.73
CA ARG A 179 -17.50 -0.29 9.61
C ARG A 179 -17.94 -1.53 8.83
N GLN A 180 -18.69 -1.38 7.74
CA GLN A 180 -19.06 -2.48 6.86
C GLN A 180 -17.81 -3.14 6.27
N ILE A 181 -16.87 -2.37 5.72
CA ILE A 181 -15.62 -2.90 5.14
C ILE A 181 -14.78 -3.63 6.21
N ILE A 182 -14.55 -3.00 7.36
CA ILE A 182 -13.81 -3.62 8.49
C ILE A 182 -14.43 -4.97 8.89
N THR A 183 -15.77 -5.05 8.94
CA THR A 183 -16.49 -6.31 9.23
C THR A 183 -16.18 -7.41 8.21
N LEU A 184 -15.94 -7.06 6.94
CA LEU A 184 -15.52 -8.04 5.92
C LEU A 184 -14.06 -8.47 6.09
N THR A 185 -13.16 -7.59 6.55
CA THR A 185 -11.72 -7.90 6.71
C THR A 185 -11.43 -8.95 7.78
N SER A 186 -12.33 -9.09 8.77
CA SER A 186 -12.22 -10.05 9.89
C SER A 186 -13.42 -11.00 9.88
N PRO A 187 -13.58 -11.85 8.85
CA PRO A 187 -14.75 -12.68 8.70
C PRO A 187 -14.77 -13.75 9.81
N LEU A 188 -15.93 -13.93 10.45
CA LEU A 188 -16.18 -15.14 11.23
C LEU A 188 -16.12 -16.35 10.28
N ASP A 189 -15.51 -17.46 10.71
CA ASP A 189 -15.23 -18.66 9.89
C ASP A 189 -16.43 -19.21 9.08
N CYS A 190 -17.66 -18.89 9.49
CA CYS A 190 -18.89 -19.34 8.84
C CYS A 190 -19.35 -18.49 7.62
N GLN A 191 -18.74 -17.33 7.34
CA GLN A 191 -19.34 -16.33 6.42
C GLN A 191 -19.41 -16.77 4.94
N ASN A 192 -18.38 -17.40 4.37
CA ASN A 192 -18.31 -17.61 2.91
C ASN A 192 -19.42 -18.50 2.32
N LYS A 193 -19.98 -19.44 3.12
CA LYS A 193 -21.14 -20.24 2.70
C LYS A 193 -22.44 -19.45 2.85
N PHE A 194 -22.62 -18.81 3.99
CA PHE A 194 -23.78 -18.01 4.35
C PHE A 194 -24.01 -16.83 3.39
N LEU A 195 -22.95 -16.17 2.94
CA LEU A 195 -23.04 -15.02 2.03
C LEU A 195 -23.52 -15.39 0.62
N LYS A 196 -23.21 -16.60 0.13
CA LYS A 196 -23.73 -17.11 -1.15
C LYS A 196 -25.22 -17.47 -1.07
N GLU A 197 -25.70 -17.76 0.14
CA GLU A 197 -27.14 -17.96 0.43
C GLU A 197 -27.87 -16.61 0.56
N ILE A 198 -27.23 -15.55 1.09
CA ILE A 198 -27.82 -14.19 1.20
C ILE A 198 -27.80 -13.43 -0.13
N PHE A 199 -26.69 -13.47 -0.87
CA PHE A 199 -26.47 -12.66 -2.08
C PHE A 199 -26.31 -13.54 -3.33
N PRO A 200 -27.35 -14.30 -3.75
CA PRO A 200 -27.24 -15.25 -4.86
C PRO A 200 -26.87 -14.60 -6.20
N HIS A 201 -27.21 -13.33 -6.40
CA HIS A 201 -26.85 -12.57 -7.60
C HIS A 201 -25.33 -12.33 -7.73
N LEU A 202 -24.59 -12.28 -6.62
CA LEU A 202 -23.12 -12.14 -6.65
C LEU A 202 -22.40 -13.45 -7.00
N GLY A 203 -23.10 -14.58 -7.14
CA GLY A 203 -22.48 -15.91 -7.25
C GLY A 203 -21.40 -16.01 -8.34
N PHE A 204 -21.59 -15.36 -9.49
CA PHE A 204 -20.58 -15.32 -10.55
C PHE A 204 -19.44 -14.34 -10.23
N SER A 205 -19.74 -13.08 -9.94
CA SER A 205 -18.74 -12.04 -9.62
C SER A 205 -17.84 -12.43 -8.45
N LEU A 206 -18.42 -12.94 -7.37
CA LEU A 206 -17.70 -13.44 -6.20
C LEU A 206 -16.78 -14.62 -6.57
N THR A 207 -17.19 -15.51 -7.48
CA THR A 207 -16.34 -16.61 -7.96
C THR A 207 -15.14 -16.07 -8.76
N LEU A 208 -15.31 -15.03 -9.57
CA LEU A 208 -14.19 -14.38 -10.26
C LEU A 208 -13.24 -13.72 -9.26
N ALA A 209 -13.79 -13.00 -8.27
CA ALA A 209 -13.02 -12.33 -7.24
C ALA A 209 -12.23 -13.31 -6.36
N GLU A 210 -12.84 -14.44 -5.96
CA GLU A 210 -12.20 -15.52 -5.20
C GLU A 210 -11.03 -16.18 -5.97
N ASN A 211 -11.09 -16.20 -7.31
CA ASN A 211 -9.99 -16.71 -8.15
C ASN A 211 -8.85 -15.68 -8.32
N MET A 212 -9.15 -14.38 -8.30
CA MET A 212 -8.18 -13.30 -8.52
C MET A 212 -7.48 -12.82 -7.25
N PHE A 213 -8.19 -12.83 -6.12
CA PHE A 213 -7.74 -12.22 -4.87
C PHE A 213 -7.79 -13.22 -3.72
N GLY A 214 -6.77 -13.20 -2.87
CA GLY A 214 -6.59 -14.16 -1.77
C GLY A 214 -6.40 -13.50 -0.41
N GLN A 215 -6.98 -12.31 -0.23
CA GLN A 215 -6.98 -11.54 1.01
C GLN A 215 -8.35 -11.75 1.69
N PRO A 216 -8.42 -12.02 3.01
CA PRO A 216 -9.69 -12.27 3.71
C PRO A 216 -10.72 -11.16 3.49
N GLY A 217 -11.92 -11.52 3.02
CA GLY A 217 -13.01 -10.59 2.74
C GLY A 217 -12.83 -9.65 1.54
N PHE A 218 -11.63 -9.51 0.97
CA PHE A 218 -11.40 -8.63 -0.17
C PHE A 218 -12.17 -9.07 -1.44
N PRO A 219 -12.21 -10.38 -1.83
CA PRO A 219 -13.07 -10.84 -2.94
C PRO A 219 -14.52 -10.42 -2.82
N LEU A 220 -15.06 -10.51 -1.60
CA LEU A 220 -16.44 -10.16 -1.29
C LEU A 220 -16.67 -8.65 -1.36
N PHE A 221 -15.74 -7.86 -0.84
CA PHE A 221 -15.82 -6.39 -0.94
C PHE A 221 -15.77 -5.91 -2.40
N MET A 222 -14.89 -6.49 -3.22
CA MET A 222 -14.82 -6.18 -4.66
C MET A 222 -16.15 -6.52 -5.38
N ALA A 223 -16.77 -7.64 -5.02
CA ALA A 223 -18.07 -8.03 -5.59
C ALA A 223 -19.23 -7.12 -5.12
N LEU A 224 -19.29 -6.79 -3.82
CA LEU A 224 -20.34 -5.94 -3.25
C LEU A 224 -20.23 -4.46 -3.66
N SER A 225 -19.01 -3.95 -3.89
CA SER A 225 -18.80 -2.56 -4.31
C SER A 225 -19.10 -2.31 -5.80
N GLY A 226 -19.44 -3.35 -6.57
CA GLY A 226 -19.72 -3.25 -8.00
C GLY A 226 -18.48 -3.02 -8.86
N TYR A 227 -17.31 -3.51 -8.44
CA TYR A 227 -16.11 -3.51 -9.30
C TYR A 227 -16.32 -4.43 -10.51
N ASP A 228 -15.84 -4.04 -11.70
CA ASP A 228 -15.95 -4.84 -12.92
C ASP A 228 -14.96 -6.01 -12.92
N LEU A 229 -15.36 -7.02 -12.17
CA LEU A 229 -14.65 -8.29 -12.03
C LEU A 229 -14.66 -9.11 -13.32
N VAL A 230 -15.56 -8.84 -14.27
CA VAL A 230 -15.65 -9.57 -15.54
C VAL A 230 -14.60 -9.03 -16.51
N ASP A 231 -14.53 -7.71 -16.69
CA ASP A 231 -13.52 -7.07 -17.52
C ASP A 231 -12.10 -7.32 -16.98
N ARG A 232 -11.88 -7.08 -15.68
CA ARG A 232 -10.58 -7.31 -15.03
C ARG A 232 -10.13 -8.78 -15.09
N TYR A 233 -11.07 -9.73 -15.00
CA TYR A 233 -10.79 -11.15 -15.23
C TYR A 233 -10.39 -11.40 -16.69
N ASN A 234 -11.14 -10.87 -17.65
CA ASN A 234 -10.87 -11.05 -19.08
C ASN A 234 -9.47 -10.52 -19.47
N ILE A 235 -9.06 -9.38 -18.93
CA ILE A 235 -7.73 -8.81 -19.15
C ILE A 235 -6.62 -9.75 -18.63
N THR A 236 -6.80 -10.32 -17.45
CA THR A 236 -5.83 -11.27 -16.88
C THR A 236 -5.81 -12.59 -17.67
N ALA A 237 -6.98 -13.10 -18.07
CA ALA A 237 -7.09 -14.29 -18.90
C ALA A 237 -6.42 -14.09 -20.28
N GLN A 238 -6.61 -12.93 -20.91
CA GLN A 238 -5.96 -12.57 -22.17
C GLN A 238 -4.43 -12.49 -22.00
N ALA A 239 -3.94 -11.81 -20.97
CA ALA A 239 -2.51 -11.75 -20.67
C ALA A 239 -1.90 -13.16 -20.56
N TRP A 240 -2.54 -14.06 -19.80
CA TRP A 240 -2.06 -15.43 -19.61
C TRP A 240 -2.45 -16.39 -20.75
N SER A 241 -2.92 -15.88 -21.90
CA SER A 241 -3.31 -16.66 -23.07
C SER A 241 -4.33 -17.77 -22.78
N CYS A 242 -5.23 -17.53 -21.82
CA CYS A 242 -6.41 -18.35 -21.53
C CYS A 242 -7.53 -18.04 -22.52
N SER A 243 -8.40 -19.01 -22.80
CA SER A 243 -9.65 -18.76 -23.50
C SER A 243 -10.55 -17.86 -22.65
N PRO A 244 -10.99 -16.69 -23.13
CA PRO A 244 -11.93 -15.86 -22.40
C PRO A 244 -13.34 -16.46 -22.53
N LEU A 245 -13.70 -17.34 -21.60
CA LEU A 245 -15.07 -17.63 -21.12
C LEU A 245 -15.06 -18.84 -20.18
N LEU A 246 -15.67 -18.68 -19.01
CA LEU A 246 -16.08 -19.80 -18.16
C LEU A 246 -17.54 -20.18 -18.47
N PRO A 247 -17.87 -21.46 -18.71
CA PRO A 247 -19.26 -21.90 -18.72
C PRO A 247 -19.89 -21.68 -17.34
N ALA A 248 -21.13 -21.20 -17.32
CA ALA A 248 -21.87 -20.99 -16.08
C ALA A 248 -21.97 -22.31 -15.27
N GLY A 249 -21.45 -22.31 -14.04
CA GLY A 249 -21.48 -23.46 -13.13
C GLY A 249 -20.17 -24.25 -12.98
N VAL A 250 -19.10 -23.92 -13.71
CA VAL A 250 -17.81 -24.62 -13.57
C VAL A 250 -16.98 -24.06 -12.40
N ARG A 251 -16.59 -24.92 -11.46
CA ARG A 251 -15.60 -24.59 -10.41
C ARG A 251 -14.18 -24.62 -10.97
N LYS A 252 -13.78 -23.45 -11.47
CA LYS A 252 -12.45 -22.89 -11.78
C LYS A 252 -12.33 -22.48 -13.25
N SER A 253 -11.73 -21.32 -13.47
CA SER A 253 -10.46 -21.21 -14.19
C SER A 253 -9.77 -19.87 -13.91
N LEU A 254 -8.45 -19.83 -14.04
CA LEU A 254 -7.68 -18.64 -14.39
C LEU A 254 -6.26 -18.94 -14.95
N CYS A 255 -5.92 -20.00 -15.68
CA CYS A 255 -6.61 -21.24 -16.01
C CYS A 255 -6.38 -22.28 -14.88
N ASP A 256 -7.47 -22.79 -14.31
CA ASP A 256 -7.60 -23.87 -13.30
C ASP A 256 -6.61 -23.89 -12.12
N THR A 257 -6.59 -22.78 -11.41
CA THR A 257 -5.43 -22.29 -10.66
C THR A 257 -5.21 -22.85 -9.25
N SER A 258 -3.93 -22.92 -8.87
CA SER A 258 -3.42 -22.49 -7.56
C SER A 258 -3.09 -20.99 -7.62
N ARG A 259 -3.17 -20.25 -6.51
CA ARG A 259 -2.88 -18.79 -6.46
C ARG A 259 -1.56 -18.44 -7.15
N GLN A 260 -1.61 -17.51 -8.11
CA GLN A 260 -0.40 -17.02 -8.80
C GLN A 260 0.40 -16.10 -7.90
N GLU A 261 1.72 -16.23 -8.00
CA GLU A 261 2.66 -15.32 -7.36
C GLU A 261 3.88 -15.13 -8.28
N LEU A 262 4.30 -13.88 -8.45
CA LEU A 262 5.64 -13.51 -8.91
C LEU A 262 6.22 -12.60 -7.85
N ALA A 263 7.25 -13.06 -7.15
CA ALA A 263 7.84 -12.39 -6.01
C ALA A 263 9.37 -12.38 -6.08
N ILE A 264 9.95 -11.44 -5.38
CA ILE A 264 11.38 -11.42 -5.05
C ILE A 264 11.48 -11.82 -3.59
N ARG A 265 12.32 -12.81 -3.31
CA ARG A 265 12.66 -13.29 -1.96
C ARG A 265 14.15 -13.07 -1.70
N THR A 266 14.61 -13.49 -0.53
CA THR A 266 15.98 -13.30 -0.04
C THR A 266 16.68 -14.66 0.07
N SER A 267 17.91 -14.77 -0.43
CA SER A 267 18.79 -15.93 -0.20
C SER A 267 19.52 -15.83 1.13
N HIS A 268 20.17 -16.92 1.55
CA HIS A 268 21.02 -16.95 2.76
C HIS A 268 22.25 -16.01 2.67
N ASP A 269 22.62 -15.57 1.47
CA ASP A 269 23.73 -14.64 1.21
C ASP A 269 23.26 -13.21 0.86
N GLY A 270 21.98 -12.87 1.08
CA GLY A 270 21.46 -11.51 0.84
C GLY A 270 21.22 -11.16 -0.63
N HIS A 271 21.38 -12.12 -1.54
CA HIS A 271 21.01 -11.96 -2.94
C HIS A 271 19.50 -12.12 -3.16
N ALA A 272 19.00 -11.51 -4.23
CA ALA A 272 17.62 -11.65 -4.69
C ALA A 272 17.37 -13.08 -5.20
N VAL A 273 16.24 -13.64 -4.81
CA VAL A 273 15.72 -14.92 -5.32
C VAL A 273 14.45 -14.62 -6.09
N ILE A 274 14.39 -14.98 -7.37
CA ILE A 274 13.14 -14.94 -8.12
C ILE A 274 12.28 -16.11 -7.64
N SER A 275 11.03 -15.86 -7.29
CA SER A 275 10.06 -16.88 -6.90
C SER A 275 8.83 -16.77 -7.79
N TRP A 276 8.43 -17.87 -8.42
CA TRP A 276 7.15 -17.96 -9.13
C TRP A 276 6.33 -19.13 -8.59
N HIS A 277 5.01 -18.94 -8.54
CA HIS A 277 4.10 -19.98 -8.09
C HIS A 277 2.82 -19.98 -8.92
N GLY A 278 2.31 -21.17 -9.22
CA GLY A 278 0.97 -21.38 -9.75
C GLY A 278 0.73 -20.89 -11.18
N LEU A 279 1.78 -20.72 -12.00
CA LEU A 279 1.62 -20.28 -13.40
C LEU A 279 0.70 -21.24 -14.18
N PRO A 280 -0.29 -20.73 -14.94
CA PRO A 280 -1.27 -21.56 -15.61
C PRO A 280 -0.68 -22.33 -16.80
N SER A 281 -1.25 -23.49 -17.11
CA SER A 281 -0.78 -24.37 -18.20
C SER A 281 -0.74 -23.71 -19.59
N SER A 282 -1.47 -22.61 -19.81
CA SER A 282 -1.39 -21.80 -21.03
C SER A 282 -0.03 -21.10 -21.17
N VAL A 283 0.46 -20.48 -20.08
CA VAL A 283 1.78 -19.83 -19.98
C VAL A 283 2.91 -20.85 -20.13
N LEU A 284 2.74 -22.06 -19.58
CA LEU A 284 3.76 -23.12 -19.59
C LEU A 284 3.98 -23.76 -20.97
N LYS A 285 3.01 -23.65 -21.89
CA LYS A 285 3.10 -24.16 -23.27
C LYS A 285 3.82 -23.21 -24.23
N VAL A 286 4.12 -22.00 -23.77
CA VAL A 286 4.78 -20.94 -24.53
C VAL A 286 6.24 -20.86 -24.10
N HIS A 287 7.12 -20.32 -24.96
CA HIS A 287 8.52 -20.03 -24.62
C HIS A 287 8.64 -18.89 -23.59
N THR A 288 8.25 -19.19 -22.35
CA THR A 288 8.14 -18.22 -21.27
C THR A 288 9.41 -18.23 -20.42
N THR A 289 9.82 -17.03 -20.01
CA THR A 289 11.02 -16.75 -19.23
C THR A 289 10.64 -15.90 -18.03
N VAL A 290 11.16 -16.23 -16.84
CA VAL A 290 11.15 -15.32 -15.69
C VAL A 290 12.43 -14.48 -15.74
N ALA A 291 12.29 -13.17 -15.59
CA ALA A 291 13.38 -12.22 -15.73
C ALA A 291 13.32 -11.15 -14.63
N LEU A 292 14.48 -10.78 -14.10
CA LEU A 292 14.65 -9.76 -13.07
C LEU A 292 15.10 -8.45 -13.72
N PHE A 293 14.42 -7.36 -13.41
CA PHE A 293 14.72 -6.02 -13.91
C PHE A 293 14.91 -5.03 -12.76
N GLN A 294 15.52 -3.89 -13.05
CA GLN A 294 15.45 -2.69 -12.21
C GLN A 294 14.37 -1.76 -12.79
N THR A 295 13.48 -1.19 -11.97
CA THR A 295 12.37 -0.35 -12.48
C THR A 295 12.81 0.81 -13.36
N GLY A 296 14.00 1.38 -13.09
CA GLY A 296 14.59 2.47 -13.88
C GLY A 296 15.34 2.04 -15.16
N ASP A 297 15.69 0.77 -15.31
CA ASP A 297 16.24 0.21 -16.56
C ASP A 297 15.55 -1.12 -16.88
N ARG A 298 14.51 -1.00 -17.70
CA ARG A 298 13.70 -2.13 -18.20
C ARG A 298 14.14 -2.57 -19.61
N SER A 299 15.29 -2.09 -20.11
CA SER A 299 15.78 -2.42 -21.45
C SER A 299 16.46 -3.79 -21.51
N THR A 300 17.09 -4.20 -20.41
CA THR A 300 17.90 -5.42 -20.31
C THR A 300 17.59 -6.14 -19.00
N ALA A 301 17.34 -7.45 -19.07
CA ALA A 301 17.17 -8.27 -17.86
C ALA A 301 18.52 -8.43 -17.13
N LEU A 302 18.52 -8.27 -15.81
CA LEU A 302 19.70 -8.49 -14.95
C LEU A 302 20.03 -9.99 -14.88
N VAL A 303 19.00 -10.81 -14.75
CA VAL A 303 19.05 -12.29 -14.76
C VAL A 303 17.76 -12.78 -15.40
N GLN A 304 17.83 -13.87 -16.16
CA GLN A 304 16.67 -14.51 -16.74
C GLN A 304 16.83 -16.03 -16.82
N GLN A 305 15.74 -16.77 -16.64
CA GLN A 305 15.69 -18.23 -16.79
C GLN A 305 14.39 -18.65 -17.46
N ARG A 306 14.48 -19.60 -18.40
CA ARG A 306 13.29 -20.25 -18.94
C ARG A 306 12.63 -21.10 -17.87
N ILE A 307 11.29 -21.02 -17.77
CA ILE A 307 10.56 -21.82 -16.78
C ILE A 307 10.42 -23.29 -17.19
N ASP A 308 10.69 -23.63 -18.46
CA ASP A 308 10.72 -24.99 -19.02
C ASP A 308 9.54 -25.90 -18.57
N GLY A 309 8.35 -25.31 -18.51
CA GLY A 309 7.11 -26.01 -18.12
C GLY A 309 6.84 -26.10 -16.62
N GLN A 310 7.66 -25.50 -15.76
CA GLN A 310 7.48 -25.48 -14.30
C GLN A 310 6.46 -24.41 -13.86
N ALA A 311 5.31 -24.86 -13.34
CA ALA A 311 4.26 -23.98 -12.79
C ALA A 311 4.72 -23.14 -11.58
N SER A 312 5.66 -23.67 -10.81
CA SER A 312 6.23 -23.04 -9.61
C SER A 312 7.73 -23.36 -9.55
N GLY A 313 8.52 -22.45 -9.00
CA GLY A 313 9.95 -22.62 -8.85
C GLY A 313 10.63 -21.39 -8.25
N THR A 314 11.92 -21.53 -7.98
CA THR A 314 12.79 -20.44 -7.53
C THR A 314 14.08 -20.41 -8.35
N LEU A 315 14.65 -19.22 -8.49
CA LEU A 315 15.97 -18.99 -9.05
C LEU A 315 16.75 -18.10 -8.10
N GLU A 316 17.77 -18.65 -7.47
CA GLU A 316 18.79 -17.86 -6.78
C GLU A 316 19.62 -17.08 -7.81
N THR A 317 19.95 -15.83 -7.49
CA THR A 317 20.73 -14.96 -8.38
C THR A 317 21.99 -14.47 -7.69
N SER A 318 22.95 -13.96 -8.46
CA SER A 318 24.08 -13.19 -7.93
C SER A 318 23.77 -11.68 -7.84
N VAL A 319 22.50 -11.27 -7.95
CA VAL A 319 22.09 -9.86 -7.86
C VAL A 319 21.80 -9.55 -6.39
N PRO A 320 22.52 -8.61 -5.74
CA PRO A 320 22.26 -8.29 -4.35
C PRO A 320 20.84 -7.72 -4.19
N LEU A 321 20.14 -8.08 -3.11
CA LEU A 321 18.78 -7.62 -2.89
C LEU A 321 18.75 -6.09 -2.66
N ASN A 322 18.04 -5.38 -3.53
CA ASN A 322 17.96 -3.92 -3.55
C ASN A 322 16.54 -3.45 -3.88
N PRO A 323 16.11 -2.27 -3.37
CA PRO A 323 14.86 -1.65 -3.79
C PRO A 323 14.83 -1.39 -5.30
N GLY A 324 13.63 -1.43 -5.89
CA GLY A 324 13.43 -1.21 -7.32
C GLY A 324 13.70 -2.43 -8.20
N LEU A 325 14.06 -3.57 -7.62
CA LEU A 325 14.04 -4.84 -8.34
C LEU A 325 12.59 -5.27 -8.62
N GLN A 326 12.32 -5.81 -9.80
CA GLN A 326 10.99 -6.31 -10.18
C GLN A 326 11.12 -7.58 -11.03
N VAL A 327 10.33 -8.61 -10.72
CA VAL A 327 10.23 -9.83 -11.54
C VAL A 327 9.17 -9.64 -12.62
N GLN A 328 9.51 -10.01 -13.84
CA GLN A 328 8.62 -10.03 -14.99
C GLN A 328 8.57 -11.42 -15.61
N LEU A 329 7.39 -11.78 -16.10
CA LEU A 329 7.16 -12.94 -16.93
C LEU A 329 7.15 -12.49 -18.39
N ILE A 330 8.05 -13.02 -19.20
CA ILE A 330 8.26 -12.61 -20.60
C ILE A 330 7.99 -13.78 -21.53
N LYS A 331 7.24 -13.51 -22.60
CA LYS A 331 7.11 -14.36 -23.77
C LYS A 331 8.27 -14.09 -24.72
N GLN A 332 9.12 -15.08 -24.96
CA GLN A 332 10.16 -14.97 -25.97
C GLN A 332 9.54 -15.06 -27.37
N ASP A 333 9.60 -13.95 -28.10
CA ASP A 333 9.10 -13.73 -29.47
C ASP A 333 10.09 -12.77 -30.18
N VAL A 334 9.81 -12.36 -31.42
CA VAL A 334 10.67 -11.44 -32.20
C VAL A 334 10.95 -10.09 -31.50
N SER A 335 10.15 -9.71 -30.49
CA SER A 335 10.28 -8.45 -29.74
C SER A 335 10.11 -8.59 -28.22
N ASP A 336 10.24 -9.81 -27.67
CA ASP A 336 10.09 -10.15 -26.24
C ASP A 336 8.98 -9.39 -25.46
N ALA A 337 7.78 -9.99 -25.40
CA ALA A 337 6.62 -9.34 -24.78
C ALA A 337 6.48 -9.66 -23.29
N THR A 338 6.41 -8.64 -22.42
CA THR A 338 6.02 -8.82 -21.01
C THR A 338 4.57 -9.32 -20.93
N ILE A 339 4.38 -10.52 -20.38
CA ILE A 339 3.08 -11.13 -20.07
C ILE A 339 2.50 -10.56 -18.78
N TRP A 340 3.33 -10.49 -17.73
CA TRP A 340 2.88 -10.16 -16.38
C TRP A 340 4.04 -9.61 -15.55
N GLN A 341 3.78 -8.64 -14.69
CA GLN A 341 4.74 -8.08 -13.75
C GLN A 341 4.36 -8.43 -12.31
N GLY A 342 5.33 -8.88 -11.51
CA GLY A 342 5.22 -8.92 -10.05
C GLY A 342 5.36 -7.52 -9.44
N PRO A 343 5.23 -7.36 -8.12
CA PRO A 343 5.40 -6.06 -7.49
C PRO A 343 6.87 -5.66 -7.43
N GLU A 344 7.14 -4.37 -7.46
CA GLU A 344 8.47 -3.83 -7.17
C GLU A 344 8.86 -4.12 -5.72
N PHE A 345 10.09 -4.62 -5.52
CA PHE A 345 10.63 -4.88 -4.20
C PHE A 345 10.98 -3.56 -3.47
N ASN A 346 10.53 -3.46 -2.22
CA ASN A 346 10.73 -2.32 -1.32
C ASN A 346 11.83 -2.65 -0.31
N ASP A 347 12.71 -1.69 0.02
CA ASP A 347 13.88 -1.94 0.87
C ASP A 347 13.54 -2.37 2.29
N GLY A 348 12.41 -1.92 2.85
CA GLY A 348 11.86 -2.37 4.14
C GLY A 348 10.90 -3.55 4.04
N ASN A 349 10.83 -4.24 2.88
CA ASN A 349 9.89 -5.33 2.61
C ASN A 349 8.43 -4.99 2.96
N ARG A 350 8.03 -3.71 2.79
CA ARG A 350 6.71 -3.17 3.13
C ARG A 350 6.29 -3.36 4.61
N GLN A 351 7.24 -3.64 5.50
CA GLN A 351 6.98 -3.69 6.94
C GLN A 351 6.92 -2.27 7.51
N ILE A 352 5.93 -2.02 8.36
CA ILE A 352 5.74 -0.75 9.07
C ILE A 352 6.86 -0.57 10.11
N PRO A 353 7.46 0.64 10.26
CA PRO A 353 8.41 0.93 11.34
C PRO A 353 7.80 0.69 12.73
N VAL A 354 8.53 0.02 13.61
CA VAL A 354 8.10 -0.28 14.98
C VAL A 354 8.45 0.89 15.91
N SER A 355 7.51 1.35 16.72
CA SER A 355 7.73 2.41 17.72
C SER A 355 8.84 2.04 18.71
N VAL A 356 9.71 2.99 19.05
CA VAL A 356 10.78 2.80 20.04
C VAL A 356 10.27 3.21 21.43
N GLY A 357 9.78 2.23 22.18
CA GLY A 357 9.16 2.45 23.49
C GLY A 357 8.05 3.50 23.45
N ASN A 358 8.12 4.47 24.36
CA ASN A 358 7.26 5.66 24.37
C ASN A 358 7.93 6.91 23.77
N ALA A 359 9.10 6.76 23.14
CA ALA A 359 9.83 7.88 22.58
C ALA A 359 9.20 8.38 21.27
N SER A 360 9.55 9.60 20.88
CA SER A 360 9.19 10.17 19.57
C SER A 360 10.11 9.64 18.45
N ALA A 361 10.22 8.31 18.36
CA ALA A 361 11.11 7.58 17.46
C ALA A 361 10.48 6.24 17.01
N SER A 362 10.82 5.79 15.81
CA SER A 362 10.45 4.46 15.29
C SER A 362 11.60 3.84 14.49
N MET A 363 11.59 2.50 14.36
CA MET A 363 12.71 1.72 13.83
C MET A 363 12.23 0.69 12.79
N GLN A 364 12.91 0.61 11.65
CA GLN A 364 12.60 -0.31 10.56
C GLN A 364 13.84 -1.11 10.14
N LEU A 365 13.67 -2.41 9.92
CA LEU A 365 14.66 -3.25 9.26
C LEU A 365 14.57 -3.04 7.74
N PHE A 366 15.70 -2.86 7.07
CA PHE A 366 15.76 -2.67 5.62
C PHE A 366 17.00 -3.35 5.01
N THR A 367 17.02 -3.49 3.68
CA THR A 367 18.19 -4.00 2.94
C THR A 367 18.89 -2.91 2.12
N ARG A 368 20.22 -2.99 2.02
CA ARG A 368 21.01 -2.22 1.07
C ARG A 368 22.14 -3.08 0.51
N LYS A 369 22.14 -3.29 -0.82
CA LYS A 369 23.11 -4.16 -1.52
C LYS A 369 23.16 -5.58 -0.94
N GLY A 370 22.01 -6.12 -0.53
CA GLY A 370 21.90 -7.42 0.13
C GLY A 370 22.31 -7.46 1.60
N TYR A 371 22.81 -6.36 2.17
CA TYR A 371 23.16 -6.29 3.59
C TYR A 371 22.00 -5.77 4.42
N ALA A 372 21.85 -6.32 5.62
CA ALA A 372 20.87 -5.88 6.58
C ALA A 372 21.22 -4.51 7.16
N GLY A 373 20.21 -3.66 7.33
CA GLY A 373 20.34 -2.35 7.92
C GLY A 373 19.15 -1.99 8.77
N VAL A 374 19.36 -1.08 9.71
CA VAL A 374 18.31 -0.53 10.57
C VAL A 374 18.22 0.97 10.34
N ARG A 375 17.00 1.41 10.08
CA ARG A 375 16.63 2.80 9.88
C ARG A 375 15.87 3.28 11.10
N LEU A 376 16.40 4.30 11.76
CA LEU A 376 15.80 4.97 12.89
C LEU A 376 15.23 6.31 12.44
N TYR A 377 13.93 6.48 12.60
CA TYR A 377 13.21 7.71 12.36
C TYR A 377 13.10 8.46 13.68
N ILE A 378 13.63 9.69 13.75
CA ILE A 378 13.54 10.58 14.91
C ILE A 378 12.65 11.78 14.58
N ARG A 379 11.61 12.09 15.37
CA ARG A 379 10.80 13.30 15.14
C ARG A 379 11.69 14.53 15.33
N LYS A 380 11.58 15.53 14.46
CA LYS A 380 12.32 16.80 14.62
C LYS A 380 11.93 17.59 15.89
N THR A 381 10.80 17.26 16.50
CA THR A 381 10.38 17.76 17.83
C THR A 381 11.14 17.07 18.97
N PHE A 382 11.73 15.90 18.77
CA PHE A 382 12.50 15.16 19.76
C PHE A 382 13.94 15.66 19.80
N VAL A 383 14.12 16.92 20.22
CA VAL A 383 15.39 17.65 20.05
C VAL A 383 16.58 17.05 20.83
N ASN A 384 16.34 16.48 22.01
CA ASN A 384 17.39 15.96 22.90
C ASN A 384 17.64 14.44 22.74
N TRP A 385 17.13 13.82 21.67
CA TRP A 385 17.18 12.36 21.48
C TRP A 385 18.57 11.73 21.60
N ARG A 386 19.65 12.48 21.33
CA ARG A 386 21.03 11.98 21.44
C ARG A 386 21.50 11.81 22.87
N ASP A 387 20.94 12.57 23.80
CA ASP A 387 21.23 12.46 25.22
C ASP A 387 20.38 11.34 25.83
N ASP A 388 19.08 11.30 25.50
CA ASP A 388 18.15 10.25 25.92
C ASP A 388 18.56 8.87 25.38
N PHE A 389 19.08 8.80 24.15
CA PHE A 389 19.59 7.57 23.51
C PHE A 389 21.11 7.43 23.57
N TYR A 390 21.79 8.13 24.50
CA TYR A 390 23.25 8.15 24.58
C TYR A 390 23.86 6.73 24.75
N TYR A 391 23.23 5.92 25.60
CA TYR A 391 23.58 4.51 25.84
C TYR A 391 22.66 3.51 25.11
N SER A 392 21.88 3.98 24.13
CA SER A 392 21.04 3.09 23.34
C SER A 392 21.82 2.47 22.19
N TRP A 393 21.54 1.21 21.90
CA TRP A 393 22.19 0.45 20.85
C TRP A 393 21.19 -0.49 20.17
N VAL A 394 21.55 -0.93 18.97
CA VAL A 394 20.76 -1.88 18.18
C VAL A 394 21.63 -3.09 17.86
N GLY A 395 21.10 -4.29 18.08
CA GLY A 395 21.71 -5.57 17.71
C GLY A 395 20.87 -6.32 16.68
N PHE A 396 21.53 -7.11 15.83
CA PHE A 396 20.89 -8.02 14.88
C PHE A 396 20.91 -9.46 15.41
N TYR A 397 19.84 -10.21 15.14
CA TYR A 397 19.57 -11.54 15.69
C TYR A 397 19.05 -12.49 14.60
N ALA A 398 19.31 -13.78 14.73
CA ALA A 398 18.92 -14.80 13.76
C ALA A 398 17.64 -15.55 14.15
N SER A 399 17.33 -15.65 15.45
CA SER A 399 16.12 -16.30 15.98
C SER A 399 15.42 -15.42 17.01
N GLU A 400 14.09 -15.37 17.00
CA GLU A 400 13.32 -14.65 18.03
C GLU A 400 13.51 -15.22 19.43
N GLU A 401 13.99 -16.47 19.51
CA GLU A 401 14.33 -17.20 20.74
C GLU A 401 15.71 -16.81 21.32
N ASP A 402 16.57 -16.14 20.54
CA ASP A 402 17.90 -15.68 20.98
C ASP A 402 17.75 -14.77 22.22
N SER A 403 18.62 -14.89 23.23
CA SER A 403 18.58 -13.99 24.39
C SER A 403 19.10 -12.60 24.01
N ASN A 404 18.90 -11.60 24.87
CA ASN A 404 19.33 -10.23 24.57
C ASN A 404 20.88 -10.08 24.50
N GLU A 405 21.63 -11.04 25.02
CA GLU A 405 23.09 -11.07 24.93
C GLU A 405 23.59 -11.76 23.64
N ASP A 406 22.75 -12.60 23.00
CA ASP A 406 23.09 -13.45 21.86
C ASP A 406 22.96 -12.76 20.49
N TYR A 407 23.26 -11.45 20.41
CA TYR A 407 23.28 -10.76 19.13
C TYR A 407 24.43 -11.27 18.25
N LEU A 408 24.23 -11.22 16.93
CA LEU A 408 25.23 -11.67 15.95
C LEU A 408 26.56 -10.92 16.15
N SER A 409 27.66 -11.68 16.25
CA SER A 409 28.97 -11.15 16.66
C SER A 409 29.43 -9.98 15.79
N GLY A 410 29.65 -8.82 16.44
CA GLY A 410 30.04 -7.56 15.78
C GLY A 410 28.94 -6.87 14.97
N GLN A 411 27.70 -7.37 14.97
CA GLN A 411 26.56 -6.85 14.22
C GLN A 411 25.66 -6.02 15.15
N TRP A 412 26.24 -4.96 15.69
CA TRP A 412 25.55 -4.03 16.58
C TRP A 412 26.14 -2.62 16.44
N GLN A 413 25.37 -1.61 16.86
CA GLN A 413 25.85 -0.22 16.84
C GLN A 413 25.13 0.65 17.86
N TRP A 414 25.88 1.58 18.46
CA TRP A 414 25.31 2.67 19.26
C TRP A 414 24.43 3.57 18.39
N VAL A 415 23.21 3.85 18.84
CA VAL A 415 22.21 4.66 18.12
C VAL A 415 22.76 6.06 17.78
N THR A 416 23.56 6.65 18.67
CA THR A 416 24.23 7.93 18.44
C THR A 416 25.21 7.95 17.26
N ARG A 417 25.71 6.78 16.82
CA ARG A 417 26.66 6.61 15.70
C ARG A 417 25.99 6.34 14.35
N PHE A 418 24.65 6.25 14.29
CA PHE A 418 23.94 6.07 13.03
C PHE A 418 24.12 7.31 12.13
N THR A 419 24.20 7.09 10.80
CA THR A 419 24.47 8.16 9.82
C THR A 419 23.18 8.79 9.33
N LYS A 420 23.09 10.13 9.34
CA LYS A 420 21.89 10.86 8.91
C LYS A 420 21.67 10.75 7.39
N HIS A 421 20.57 10.16 6.96
CA HIS A 421 20.21 9.98 5.55
C HIS A 421 19.46 11.20 5.00
N LYS A 422 20.22 12.20 4.52
CA LYS A 422 19.70 13.52 4.09
C LYS A 422 18.52 13.47 3.09
N LEU A 423 18.51 12.51 2.17
CA LEU A 423 17.46 12.40 1.15
C LEU A 423 16.17 11.74 1.65
N LEU A 424 16.21 11.05 2.80
CA LEU A 424 15.02 10.46 3.45
C LEU A 424 14.56 11.27 4.67
N SER A 425 15.27 12.34 5.05
CA SER A 425 14.84 13.30 6.06
C SER A 425 13.58 14.05 5.59
N LEU A 426 12.41 13.42 5.79
CA LEU A 426 11.09 13.99 5.50
C LEU A 426 10.87 15.30 6.25
N PHE A 427 9.80 16.04 5.91
CA PHE A 427 9.47 17.33 6.53
C PHE A 427 9.53 17.28 8.07
N ARG A 428 9.08 16.19 8.70
CA ARG A 428 8.95 16.04 10.16
C ARG A 428 9.98 15.15 10.85
N TRP A 429 10.76 14.38 10.10
CA TRP A 429 11.66 13.37 10.66
C TRP A 429 13.08 13.53 10.17
N ASP A 430 14.01 13.25 11.06
CA ASP A 430 15.38 12.95 10.70
C ASP A 430 15.55 11.44 10.65
N VAL A 431 16.02 10.96 9.50
CA VAL A 431 16.28 9.53 9.29
C VAL A 431 17.76 9.27 9.52
N TYR A 432 18.06 8.29 10.36
CA TYR A 432 19.41 7.83 10.67
C TYR A 432 19.51 6.34 10.35
N GLU A 433 20.61 5.92 9.73
CA GLU A 433 20.79 4.54 9.27
C GLU A 433 22.10 3.94 9.78
N TYR A 434 22.04 2.65 10.08
CA TYR A 434 23.19 1.76 10.23
C TYR A 434 22.97 0.55 9.33
N VAL A 435 23.96 0.22 8.50
CA VAL A 435 23.99 -1.03 7.71
C VAL A 435 25.11 -1.87 8.29
N CYS A 436 24.81 -3.10 8.70
CA CYS A 436 25.80 -4.03 9.23
C CYS A 436 26.45 -4.83 8.08
N ASN A 437 27.45 -5.64 8.40
CA ASN A 437 28.16 -6.46 7.39
C ASN A 437 27.54 -7.86 7.24
N THR A 438 26.31 -8.06 7.72
CA THR A 438 25.56 -9.31 7.60
C THR A 438 24.61 -9.22 6.42
N ALA A 439 24.49 -10.31 5.66
CA ALA A 439 23.42 -10.46 4.69
C ALA A 439 22.05 -10.26 5.35
N ILE A 440 21.12 -9.64 4.64
CA ILE A 440 19.71 -9.78 5.00
C ILE A 440 19.30 -11.22 4.66
N THR A 441 18.66 -11.92 5.59
CA THR A 441 18.29 -13.35 5.44
C THR A 441 16.92 -13.63 6.04
N PRO A 442 16.22 -14.69 5.63
CA PRO A 442 15.02 -15.18 6.33
C PRO A 442 15.24 -15.27 7.85
N GLY A 443 14.25 -14.87 8.65
CA GLY A 443 14.32 -14.89 10.12
C GLY A 443 15.09 -13.74 10.79
N LEU A 444 15.95 -13.02 10.06
CA LEU A 444 16.79 -11.96 10.64
C LEU A 444 15.92 -10.81 11.18
N HIS A 445 16.19 -10.35 12.40
CA HIS A 445 15.54 -9.17 12.97
C HIS A 445 16.51 -8.29 13.75
N ALA A 446 16.06 -7.08 14.10
CA ALA A 446 16.81 -6.14 14.93
C ALA A 446 16.05 -5.81 16.22
N ARG A 447 16.79 -5.69 17.32
CA ARG A 447 16.27 -5.26 18.63
C ARG A 447 16.95 -3.96 19.05
N PHE A 448 16.16 -3.03 19.56
CA PHE A 448 16.59 -1.76 20.13
C PHE A 448 16.67 -1.88 21.64
N PHE A 449 17.80 -1.50 22.22
CA PHE A 449 18.05 -1.49 23.65
C PHE A 449 18.22 -0.05 24.12
N LEU A 450 17.46 0.35 25.15
CA LEU A 450 17.60 1.69 25.75
C LEU A 450 18.88 1.81 26.58
N THR A 451 19.16 0.76 27.35
CA THR A 451 20.36 0.52 28.18
C THR A 451 20.76 -0.96 28.07
N GLU A 452 21.95 -1.33 28.57
CA GLU A 452 22.66 -2.63 28.38
C GLU A 452 21.83 -3.76 27.74
N TYR A 453 20.84 -4.35 28.42
CA TYR A 453 19.96 -5.38 27.84
C TYR A 453 18.45 -5.11 28.00
N TYR A 454 18.06 -3.86 28.25
CA TYR A 454 16.65 -3.47 28.36
C TYR A 454 16.07 -3.20 26.96
N GLU A 455 15.47 -4.24 26.38
CA GLU A 455 14.80 -4.20 25.07
C GLU A 455 13.62 -3.23 25.11
N TRP A 456 13.53 -2.37 24.10
CA TRP A 456 12.52 -1.31 24.00
C TRP A 456 11.77 -1.29 22.66
N ALA A 457 12.31 -1.97 21.65
CA ALA A 457 11.60 -2.30 20.42
C ALA A 457 12.26 -3.49 19.71
N ARG A 458 11.47 -4.20 18.90
CA ARG A 458 11.90 -5.35 18.07
C ARG A 458 11.23 -5.26 16.72
N THR A 459 11.99 -5.37 15.63
CA THR A 459 11.39 -5.54 14.30
C THR A 459 10.84 -6.95 14.16
N LYS A 460 9.83 -7.15 13.32
CA LYS A 460 9.49 -8.51 12.90
C LYS A 460 10.71 -9.20 12.25
N PRO A 461 10.78 -10.53 12.29
CA PRO A 461 11.65 -11.32 11.41
C PRO A 461 11.51 -10.90 9.95
N TRP A 462 12.63 -10.93 9.24
CA TRP A 462 12.67 -10.69 7.81
C TRP A 462 12.11 -11.90 7.06
N ASP A 463 10.79 -11.95 6.93
CA ASP A 463 10.10 -13.01 6.20
C ASP A 463 9.54 -12.51 4.86
N MET A 464 9.70 -13.34 3.83
CA MET A 464 9.09 -13.20 2.49
C MET A 464 8.64 -14.56 1.98
#